data_AF-A0A3S1SV58-F1
#
_entry.id   AF-A0A3S1SV58-F1
#
_cell.length_a   1.000
_cell.length_b   1.000
_cell.length_c   1.000
_cell.angle_alpha   90.00
_cell.angle_beta   90.00
_cell.angle_gamma   90.00
#
_symmetry.space_group_name_H-M   'P 1'
#
loop_
_entity.id
_entity.type
_entity.pdbx_description
1 polymer ?
#
loop_
_entity_poly.entity_id
_entity_poly.type
_entity_poly.pdbx_seq_one_letter_code
_entity_poly.pdbx_strand_id
1 'polypeptide(L)'
;MVAPRAVWKGFLRVGSVSCGVKIVGATSEASKIHFKILNRKNGLPVKSAYVDEGTGDVVEVADQIKGYEADKGEFIQVEPDEIKKLKLTSQHTLDVDSFVPVAEIDTRYLEKP
;
A
#
# COMPACT_ATOMS: atom_id res chain seq x y z
N MET A 1 -13.38 10.84 20.17
CA MET A 1 -13.38 9.82 19.11
C MET A 1 -12.53 10.31 17.96
N VAL A 2 -11.48 9.58 17.57
CA VAL A 2 -10.67 9.93 16.39
C VAL A 2 -11.50 9.58 15.16
N ALA A 3 -11.68 10.54 14.24
CA ALA A 3 -12.41 10.30 13.00
C ALA A 3 -11.69 9.22 12.17
N PRO A 4 -12.40 8.20 11.65
CA PRO A 4 -11.78 7.12 10.88
C PRO A 4 -11.04 7.70 9.66
N ARG A 5 -9.77 7.34 9.51
CA ARG A 5 -8.98 7.75 8.35
C ARG A 5 -9.44 6.93 7.14
N ALA A 6 -9.70 7.62 6.04
CA ALA A 6 -10.01 6.96 4.77
C ALA A 6 -8.80 6.11 4.33
N VAL A 7 -9.05 4.83 4.08
CA VAL A 7 -8.07 3.88 3.52
C VAL A 7 -7.86 4.20 2.04
N TRP A 8 -8.92 4.64 1.36
CA TRP A 8 -8.88 5.02 -0.05
C TRP A 8 -9.83 6.18 -0.35
N LYS A 9 -9.46 6.99 -1.35
CA LYS A 9 -10.27 8.10 -1.87
C LYS A 9 -10.27 8.05 -3.38
N GLY A 10 -11.42 8.29 -3.98
CA GLY A 10 -11.55 8.37 -5.44
C GLY A 10 -12.97 8.71 -5.84
N PHE A 11 -13.35 8.29 -7.02
CA PHE A 11 -14.67 8.52 -7.61
C PHE A 11 -15.44 7.21 -7.70
N LEU A 12 -16.76 7.27 -7.58
CA LEU A 12 -17.68 6.19 -7.93
C LEU A 12 -18.44 6.64 -9.17
N ARG A 13 -18.38 5.84 -10.24
CA ARG A 13 -19.09 6.09 -11.50
C ARG A 13 -20.26 5.12 -11.63
N VAL A 14 -21.43 5.67 -11.92
CA VAL A 14 -22.65 4.91 -12.24
C VAL A 14 -23.15 5.41 -13.59
N GLY A 15 -22.88 4.64 -14.65
CA GLY A 15 -23.10 5.11 -16.02
C GLY A 15 -22.32 6.39 -16.31
N SER A 16 -23.02 7.50 -16.59
CA SER A 16 -22.41 8.80 -16.89
C SER A 16 -22.22 9.71 -15.67
N VAL A 17 -22.70 9.30 -14.49
CA VAL A 17 -22.63 10.11 -13.27
C VAL A 17 -21.42 9.71 -12.45
N SER A 18 -20.67 10.68 -11.92
CA SER A 18 -19.51 10.45 -11.08
C SER A 18 -19.63 11.25 -9.78
N CYS A 19 -19.36 10.61 -8.64
CA CYS A 19 -19.32 11.26 -7.33
C CYS A 19 -18.04 10.92 -6.56
N GLY A 20 -17.51 11.87 -5.81
CA GLY A 20 -16.34 11.64 -4.97
C GLY A 20 -16.71 10.82 -3.73
N VAL A 21 -15.99 9.73 -3.48
CA VAL A 21 -16.24 8.80 -2.37
C VAL A 21 -14.97 8.56 -1.54
N LYS A 22 -15.17 8.08 -0.30
CA LYS A 22 -14.09 7.68 0.61
C LYS A 22 -14.42 6.29 1.15
N ILE A 23 -13.47 5.37 1.08
CA ILE A 23 -13.58 4.06 1.73
C ILE A 23 -12.91 4.18 3.10
N VAL A 24 -13.66 3.82 4.13
CA VAL A 24 -13.21 3.76 5.52
C VAL A 24 -13.37 2.32 5.99
N GLY A 25 -12.41 1.82 6.78
CA GLY A 25 -12.53 0.48 7.37
C GLY A 25 -13.73 0.43 8.32
N ALA A 26 -14.58 -0.58 8.16
CA ALA A 26 -15.73 -0.82 9.04
C ALA A 26 -15.31 -1.23 10.47
N THR A 27 -14.17 -1.91 10.59
CA THR A 27 -13.53 -2.26 11.87
C THR A 27 -12.25 -1.46 12.06
N SER A 28 -12.12 -0.78 13.19
CA SER A 28 -10.89 -0.09 13.56
C SER A 28 -10.02 -0.99 14.42
N GLU A 29 -8.91 -1.52 13.87
CA GLU A 29 -7.79 -2.04 14.69
C GLU A 29 -7.01 -0.88 15.37
N ALA A 30 -7.66 0.24 15.64
CA ALA A 30 -7.05 1.49 16.10
C ALA A 30 -6.51 1.42 17.54
N SER A 31 -6.61 0.27 18.20
CA SER A 31 -5.92 -0.03 19.45
C SER A 31 -4.62 -0.82 19.24
N LYS A 32 -4.03 -0.81 18.04
CA LYS A 32 -2.67 -1.35 17.85
C LYS A 32 -1.66 -0.45 18.57
N ILE A 33 -1.28 -0.86 19.78
CA ILE A 33 -0.13 -0.33 20.52
C ILE A 33 1.09 -0.42 19.58
N HIS A 34 1.64 0.72 19.17
CA HIS A 34 2.83 0.76 18.33
C HIS A 34 4.08 0.92 19.20
N PHE A 35 5.02 -0.01 19.06
CA PHE A 35 6.29 0.03 19.77
C PHE A 35 7.35 0.70 18.90
N LYS A 36 8.10 1.66 19.46
CA LYS A 36 9.31 2.18 18.84
C LYS A 36 10.49 1.28 19.24
N ILE A 37 11.38 1.00 18.30
CA ILE A 37 12.64 0.31 18.59
C ILE A 37 13.56 1.30 19.32
N LEU A 38 13.93 0.96 20.55
CA LEU A 38 14.82 1.78 21.39
C LEU A 38 16.18 1.12 21.53
N ASN A 39 17.24 1.94 21.58
CA ASN A 39 18.57 1.47 21.93
C ASN A 39 18.60 1.19 23.43
N ARG A 40 18.86 -0.07 23.80
CA ARG A 40 18.85 -0.57 25.18
C ARG A 40 19.78 0.19 26.14
N LYS A 41 20.85 0.82 25.65
CA LYS A 41 21.81 1.53 26.51
C LYS A 41 21.37 2.93 26.91
N ASN A 42 20.72 3.66 26.00
CA ASN A 42 20.38 5.08 26.19
C ASN A 42 18.87 5.37 26.13
N GLY A 43 18.04 4.36 25.81
CA GLY A 43 16.58 4.49 25.69
C GLY A 43 16.11 5.32 24.49
N LEU A 44 17.03 5.74 23.60
CA LEU A 44 16.70 6.59 22.46
C LEU A 44 16.17 5.76 21.29
N PRO A 45 15.23 6.30 20.48
CA PRO A 45 14.71 5.61 19.30
C PRO A 45 15.81 5.41 18.24
N VAL A 46 15.82 4.24 17.60
CA VAL A 46 16.77 3.88 16.55
C VAL A 46 16.18 4.19 15.17
N LYS A 47 17.04 4.64 14.24
CA LYS A 47 16.72 4.81 12.82
C LYS A 47 17.32 3.66 12.02
N SER A 48 16.56 3.12 11.07
CA SER A 48 17.08 2.15 10.08
C SER A 48 17.72 2.90 8.92
N ALA A 49 18.86 2.40 8.43
CA ALA A 49 19.54 2.88 7.23
C ALA A 49 19.89 1.68 6.35
N TYR A 50 19.80 1.85 5.03
CA TYR A 50 20.32 0.89 4.07
C TYR A 50 21.80 1.20 3.83
N VAL A 51 22.63 0.17 3.83
CA VAL A 51 24.09 0.29 3.76
C VAL A 51 24.60 -0.68 2.70
N ASP A 52 25.53 -0.23 1.85
CA ASP A 52 26.15 -1.06 0.82
C ASP A 52 26.97 -2.19 1.45
N GLU A 53 26.77 -3.44 0.99
CA GLU A 53 27.47 -4.60 1.54
C GLU A 53 28.98 -4.58 1.27
N GLY A 54 29.41 -3.95 0.17
CA GLY A 54 30.82 -3.88 -0.21
C GLY A 54 31.60 -2.77 0.48
N THR A 55 31.01 -1.58 0.61
CA THR A 55 31.72 -0.37 1.09
C THR A 55 31.38 -0.03 2.55
N GLY A 56 30.20 -0.43 3.03
CA GLY A 56 29.71 -0.05 4.36
C GLY A 56 29.17 1.39 4.42
N ASP A 57 29.01 2.05 3.27
CA ASP A 57 28.46 3.40 3.18
C ASP A 57 26.92 3.37 3.18
N VAL A 58 26.31 4.40 3.78
CA VAL A 58 24.85 4.56 3.80
C VAL A 58 24.38 4.96 2.40
N VAL A 59 23.41 4.22 1.87
CA VAL A 59 22.82 4.51 0.56
C VAL A 59 21.63 5.44 0.75
N GLU A 60 21.69 6.62 0.12
CA GLU A 60 20.61 7.58 0.10
C GLU A 60 19.40 7.04 -0.68
N VAL A 61 18.19 7.46 -0.31
CA VAL A 61 16.94 6.94 -0.89
C VAL A 61 16.86 7.18 -2.40
N ALA A 62 17.50 8.23 -2.91
CA ALA A 62 17.52 8.55 -4.33
C ALA A 62 18.35 7.56 -5.16
N ASP A 63 19.35 6.92 -4.53
CA ASP A 63 20.27 5.97 -5.17
C ASP A 63 19.85 4.50 -4.96
N GLN A 64 18.75 4.27 -4.25
CA GLN A 64 18.19 2.94 -4.01
C GLN A 64 17.27 2.49 -5.16
N ILE A 65 17.71 1.49 -5.94
CA ILE A 65 16.92 0.83 -6.98
C ILE A 65 16.50 -0.59 -6.55
N LYS A 66 15.48 -1.15 -7.19
CA LYS A 66 15.06 -2.54 -6.94
C LYS A 66 15.76 -3.46 -7.94
N GLY A 67 16.36 -4.55 -7.45
CA GLY A 67 16.87 -5.64 -8.29
C GLY A 67 15.98 -6.87 -8.20
N TYR A 68 15.72 -7.54 -9.33
CA TYR A 68 15.17 -8.89 -9.36
C TYR A 68 16.27 -9.87 -9.78
N GLU A 69 16.56 -10.88 -8.95
CA GLU A 69 17.54 -11.91 -9.26
C GLU A 69 16.94 -12.86 -10.32
N ALA A 70 17.45 -12.78 -11.55
CA ALA A 70 17.00 -13.62 -12.66
C ALA A 70 17.76 -14.95 -12.69
N ASP A 71 19.07 -14.88 -12.43
CA ASP A 71 19.98 -16.01 -12.28
C ASP A 71 20.94 -15.71 -11.13
N LYS A 72 21.66 -16.72 -10.64
CA LYS A 72 22.53 -16.60 -9.45
C LYS A 72 23.56 -15.47 -9.63
N GLY A 73 23.33 -14.35 -8.96
CA GLY A 73 24.19 -13.15 -9.03
C GLY A 73 23.96 -12.22 -10.23
N GLU A 74 22.97 -12.48 -11.08
CA GLU A 74 22.52 -11.54 -12.12
C GLU A 74 21.21 -10.87 -11.70
N PHE A 75 21.28 -9.55 -11.46
CA PHE A 75 20.16 -8.74 -11.03
C PHE A 75 19.65 -7.88 -12.18
N ILE A 76 18.37 -8.05 -12.52
CA ILE A 76 17.65 -7.14 -13.40
C ILE A 76 17.28 -5.90 -12.58
N GLN A 77 17.80 -4.75 -12.96
CA GLN A 77 17.50 -3.47 -12.34
C GLN A 77 16.10 -3.01 -12.77
N VAL A 78 15.27 -2.68 -11.79
CA VAL A 78 13.91 -2.19 -11.99
C VAL A 78 13.81 -0.80 -11.36
N GLU A 79 13.73 0.21 -12.21
CA GLU A 79 13.60 1.58 -11.75
C GLU A 79 12.23 1.80 -11.08
N PRO A 80 12.17 2.50 -9.93
CA PRO A 80 10.90 2.79 -9.25
C PRO A 80 9.88 3.48 -10.17
N ASP A 81 10.36 4.30 -11.11
CA ASP A 81 9.54 5.06 -12.04
C ASP A 81 8.96 4.20 -13.17
N GLU A 82 9.64 3.12 -13.57
CA GLU A 82 9.08 2.14 -14.52
C GLU A 82 7.92 1.37 -13.90
N ILE A 83 8.04 0.96 -12.63
CA ILE A 83 6.93 0.34 -11.88
C ILE A 83 5.74 1.31 -11.77
N LYS A 84 5.98 2.59 -11.53
CA LYS A 84 4.91 3.60 -11.47
C LYS A 84 4.24 3.80 -12.83
N LYS A 85 5.00 3.81 -13.93
CA LYS A 85 4.47 3.90 -15.30
C LYS A 85 3.72 2.64 -15.72
N LEU A 86 4.09 1.45 -15.26
CA LEU A 86 3.32 0.23 -15.49
C LEU A 86 1.99 0.22 -14.71
N LYS A 87 1.94 0.90 -13.56
CA LYS A 87 0.69 1.14 -12.82
C LYS A 87 -0.24 2.16 -13.48
N LEU A 88 0.10 2.66 -14.66
CA LEU A 88 -0.74 3.53 -15.49
C LEU A 88 -1.96 2.75 -15.99
N THR A 89 -2.94 2.56 -15.10
CA THR A 89 -4.41 2.62 -15.27
C THR A 89 -5.07 2.23 -13.94
N SER A 90 -4.49 2.55 -12.78
CA SER A 90 -5.26 2.53 -11.53
C SER A 90 -6.16 3.77 -11.52
N GLN A 91 -7.16 3.82 -12.40
CA GLN A 91 -8.20 4.86 -12.34
C GLN A 91 -8.69 4.87 -10.89
N HIS A 92 -8.55 5.98 -10.19
CA HIS A 92 -9.11 6.15 -8.85
C HIS A 92 -10.63 6.32 -8.98
N THR A 93 -11.26 5.43 -9.74
CA THR A 93 -12.67 5.41 -10.09
C THR A 93 -13.13 3.96 -9.95
N LEU A 94 -14.13 3.75 -9.10
CA LEU A 94 -14.90 2.52 -9.03
C LEU A 94 -16.05 2.65 -10.03
N ASP A 95 -16.11 1.77 -11.02
CA ASP A 95 -17.23 1.69 -11.93
C ASP A 95 -18.26 0.68 -11.40
N VAL A 96 -19.51 1.11 -11.29
CA VAL A 96 -20.63 0.22 -10.93
C VAL A 96 -21.12 -0.46 -12.20
N ASP A 97 -20.94 -1.78 -12.25
CA ASP A 97 -21.39 -2.62 -13.36
C ASP A 97 -22.92 -2.83 -13.32
N SER A 98 -23.44 -3.31 -12.19
CA SER A 98 -24.85 -3.71 -12.05
C SER A 98 -25.34 -3.64 -10.60
N PHE A 99 -26.66 -3.60 -10.44
CA PHE A 99 -27.35 -3.67 -9.15
C PHE A 99 -28.14 -4.97 -9.09
N VAL A 100 -27.85 -5.82 -8.10
CA VAL A 100 -28.49 -7.13 -7.91
C VAL A 100 -29.20 -7.19 -6.56
N PRO A 101 -30.32 -7.94 -6.44
CA PRO A 101 -30.91 -8.25 -5.16
C PRO A 101 -29.92 -8.98 -4.23
N VAL A 102 -29.92 -8.63 -2.95
CA VAL A 102 -29.03 -9.27 -1.95
C VAL A 102 -29.24 -10.80 -1.88
N ALA A 103 -30.46 -11.28 -2.12
CA ALA A 103 -30.77 -12.70 -2.11
C ALA A 103 -30.07 -13.50 -3.22
N GLU A 104 -29.56 -12.84 -4.26
CA GLU A 104 -28.81 -13.48 -5.34
C GLU A 104 -27.30 -13.61 -5.04
N ILE A 105 -26.82 -12.99 -3.95
CA ILE A 105 -25.43 -13.07 -3.52
C ILE A 105 -25.26 -14.33 -2.66
N ASP A 106 -24.68 -15.40 -3.23
CA ASP A 106 -24.35 -16.62 -2.45
C ASP A 106 -23.27 -16.29 -1.40
N THR A 107 -23.62 -16.50 -0.14
CA THR A 107 -22.80 -16.19 1.03
C THR A 107 -21.47 -16.95 1.06
N ARG A 108 -21.34 -18.04 0.30
CA ARG A 108 -20.08 -18.78 0.12
C ARG A 108 -18.97 -17.95 -0.53
N TYR A 109 -19.32 -16.91 -1.29
CA TYR A 109 -18.36 -16.03 -1.95
C TYR A 109 -17.99 -14.79 -1.11
N LEU A 110 -18.43 -14.72 0.15
CA LEU A 110 -18.11 -13.60 1.02
C LEU A 110 -16.70 -13.75 1.63
N GLU A 111 -15.68 -13.22 0.94
CA GLU A 111 -14.30 -13.27 1.39
C GLU A 111 -13.94 -12.07 2.29
N LYS A 112 -14.06 -12.26 3.61
CA LYS A 112 -13.67 -11.34 4.72
C LYS A 112 -14.58 -10.09 4.92
N PRO A 113 -14.72 -9.61 6.16
CA PRO A 113 -15.39 -8.34 6.48
C PRO A 113 -14.53 -7.10 6.21
#